data_AF-A0A377HHB0-F1
#
_entry.id   AF-A0A377HHB0-F1
#
_cell.length_a   1.000
_cell.length_b   1.000
_cell.length_c   1.000
_cell.angle_alpha   90.00
_cell.angle_beta   90.00
_cell.angle_gamma   90.00
#
_symmetry.space_group_name_H-M   'P 1'
#
loop_
_entity.id
_entity.type
_entity.pdbx_description
1 polymer ?
#
loop_
_entity_poly.entity_id
_entity_poly.type
_entity_poly.pdbx_seq_one_letter_code
_entity_poly.pdbx_strand_id
1 'polypeptide(L)'
;MTMTSTLGQTETQYATDDCLEEIINNTRVVRQDSEKNRFKLQVNNFLGEVASGSLVINSDLIGSIEKRIADIDKLMSEQLSLIMHATEFQKVESAWTGLYKLDCHYIINNFCFCCK
;
A
#
# COMPACT_ATOMS: atom_id res chain seq x y z
N MET A 1 -52.32 -15.82 4.10
CA MET A 1 -51.31 -16.25 3.10
C MET A 1 -50.01 -15.57 3.44
N THR A 2 -49.13 -16.28 4.14
CA THR A 2 -47.72 -15.95 4.34
C THR A 2 -46.96 -16.21 3.04
N MET A 3 -46.08 -15.29 2.64
CA MET A 3 -44.77 -15.63 2.09
C MET A 3 -43.78 -14.51 2.42
N THR A 4 -42.91 -14.85 3.37
CA THR A 4 -41.57 -14.37 3.66
C THR A 4 -40.79 -13.86 2.43
N SER A 5 -40.13 -12.71 2.60
CA SER A 5 -38.83 -12.45 1.99
C SER A 5 -37.99 -11.66 2.99
N THR A 6 -37.30 -12.40 3.84
CA THR A 6 -36.18 -11.93 4.65
C THR A 6 -35.05 -11.53 3.70
N LEU A 7 -34.78 -10.23 3.58
CA LEU A 7 -33.51 -9.75 3.04
C LEU A 7 -32.68 -9.30 4.23
N GLY A 8 -31.62 -10.07 4.47
CA GLY A 8 -30.66 -9.86 5.54
C GLY A 8 -30.13 -8.43 5.51
N GLN A 9 -30.25 -7.78 6.66
CA GLN A 9 -29.48 -6.60 6.97
C GLN A 9 -28.02 -7.03 7.09
N THR A 10 -27.23 -6.79 6.05
CA THR A 10 -25.77 -6.70 6.20
C THR A 10 -25.50 -5.34 6.83
N GLU A 11 -25.69 -5.25 8.14
CA GLU A 11 -25.24 -4.10 8.92
C GLU A 11 -23.71 -4.14 8.94
N THR A 12 -23.12 -3.32 8.07
CA THR A 12 -21.71 -2.94 8.14
C THR A 12 -21.49 -2.29 9.51
N GLN A 13 -20.99 -3.05 10.48
CA GLN A 13 -20.52 -2.50 11.74
C GLN A 13 -19.27 -1.67 11.46
N TYR A 14 -19.47 -0.38 11.19
CA TYR A 14 -18.39 0.60 11.26
C TYR A 14 -17.93 0.64 12.72
N ALA A 15 -16.63 0.49 12.95
CA ALA A 15 -16.05 0.78 14.26
C ALA A 15 -16.50 2.19 14.67
N THR A 16 -17.08 2.30 15.87
CA THR A 16 -17.51 3.60 16.40
C THR A 16 -16.29 4.53 16.48
N ASP A 17 -16.48 5.83 16.25
CA ASP A 17 -15.37 6.81 16.26
C ASP A 17 -14.58 6.73 17.58
N ASP A 18 -15.26 6.47 18.70
CA ASP A 18 -14.64 6.22 20.01
C ASP A 18 -13.69 5.02 20.03
N CYS A 19 -14.04 3.91 19.37
CA CYS A 19 -13.18 2.72 19.26
C CYS A 19 -11.93 3.02 18.41
N LEU A 20 -12.11 3.77 17.32
CA LEU A 20 -10.98 4.19 16.48
C LEU A 20 -10.04 5.15 17.22
N GLU A 21 -10.59 6.07 18.02
CA GLU A 21 -9.80 6.95 18.88
C GLU A 21 -9.04 6.17 19.96
N GLU A 22 -9.65 5.14 20.55
CA GLU A 22 -8.98 4.25 21.50
C GLU A 22 -7.79 3.51 20.85
N ILE A 23 -7.95 3.00 19.63
CA ILE A 23 -6.87 2.34 18.88
C ILE A 23 -5.74 3.33 18.57
N ILE A 24 -6.07 4.55 18.14
CA ILE A 24 -5.08 5.61 17.85
C ILE A 24 -4.25 5.93 19.08
N ASN A 25 -4.91 6.09 20.23
CA ASN A 25 -4.26 6.41 21.49
C ASN A 25 -3.34 5.28 21.97
N ASN A 26 -3.74 4.01 21.79
CA ASN A 26 -2.94 2.85 22.17
C ASN A 26 -1.73 2.61 21.25
N THR A 27 -1.85 2.90 19.95
CA THR A 27 -0.79 2.54 18.99
C THR A 27 0.38 3.55 18.99
N ARG A 28 0.19 4.75 19.57
CA ARG A 28 1.21 5.83 19.69
C ARG A 28 1.93 6.15 18.35
N VAL A 29 1.24 5.93 17.23
CA VAL A 29 1.77 6.16 15.86
C VAL A 29 1.63 7.61 15.44
N VAL A 30 0.63 8.30 15.98
CA VAL A 30 0.24 9.64 15.51
C VAL A 30 0.88 10.72 16.37
N ARG A 31 1.73 11.55 15.75
CA ARG A 31 2.40 12.67 16.43
C ARG A 31 1.70 14.01 16.19
N GLN A 32 0.91 14.12 15.12
CA GLN A 32 0.17 15.33 14.74
C GLN A 32 -1.30 15.01 14.42
N ASP A 33 -2.22 15.93 14.74
CA ASP A 33 -3.65 15.72 14.51
C ASP A 33 -4.01 15.58 13.01
N SER A 34 -3.21 16.14 12.11
CA SER A 34 -3.35 15.95 10.65
C SER A 34 -3.12 14.49 10.22
N GLU A 35 -2.33 13.73 10.96
CA GLU A 35 -2.05 12.32 10.69
C GLU A 35 -3.14 11.40 11.23
N LYS A 36 -3.93 11.87 12.22
CA LYS A 36 -5.04 11.08 12.82
C LYS A 36 -6.08 10.76 11.78
N ASN A 37 -6.52 11.75 10.99
CA ASN A 37 -7.51 11.53 9.94
C ASN A 37 -7.02 10.53 8.88
N ARG A 38 -5.75 10.61 8.50
CA ARG A 38 -5.14 9.65 7.56
C ARG A 38 -5.11 8.24 8.15
N PHE A 39 -4.76 8.12 9.43
CA PHE A 39 -4.72 6.85 10.13
C PHE A 39 -6.12 6.24 10.28
N LYS A 40 -7.14 7.04 10.66
CA LYS A 40 -8.54 6.61 10.69
C LYS A 40 -9.00 6.03 9.35
N LEU A 41 -8.63 6.66 8.23
CA LEU A 41 -8.95 6.16 6.90
C LEU A 41 -8.30 4.79 6.63
N GLN A 42 -7.02 4.64 6.98
CA GLN A 42 -6.27 3.39 6.79
C GLN A 42 -6.86 2.24 7.62
N VAL A 43 -7.16 2.48 8.90
CA VAL A 43 -7.77 1.48 9.77
C VAL A 43 -9.17 1.10 9.28
N ASN A 44 -9.97 2.06 8.83
CA ASN A 44 -11.30 1.77 8.27
C ASN A 44 -11.22 0.93 6.99
N ASN A 45 -10.31 1.25 6.07
CA ASN A 45 -10.11 0.43 4.87
C ASN A 45 -9.67 -0.99 5.24
N PHE A 46 -8.74 -1.13 6.20
CA PHE A 46 -8.30 -2.43 6.68
C PHE A 46 -9.45 -3.23 7.32
N LEU A 47 -10.24 -2.61 8.21
CA LEU A 47 -11.40 -3.27 8.82
C LEU A 47 -12.45 -3.65 7.77
N GLY A 48 -12.63 -2.85 6.72
CA GLY A 48 -13.47 -3.19 5.57
C GLY A 48 -12.96 -4.43 4.82
N GLU A 49 -11.65 -4.53 4.59
CA GLU A 49 -11.04 -5.72 3.95
C GLU A 49 -11.15 -6.97 4.84
N VAL A 50 -10.99 -6.82 6.16
CA VAL A 50 -11.18 -7.88 7.14
C VAL A 50 -12.64 -8.37 7.15
N ALA A 51 -13.60 -7.44 7.22
CA ALA A 51 -15.03 -7.76 7.23
C ALA A 51 -15.51 -8.41 5.93
N SER A 52 -14.88 -8.08 4.79
CA SER A 52 -15.16 -8.71 3.49
C SER A 52 -14.72 -10.19 3.41
N GLY A 53 -14.07 -10.73 4.44
CA GLY A 53 -13.59 -12.11 4.48
C GLY A 53 -12.28 -12.33 3.72
N SER A 54 -11.62 -11.26 3.26
CA SER A 54 -10.30 -11.34 2.62
C SER A 54 -9.18 -11.68 3.61
N LEU A 55 -9.43 -11.57 4.92
CA LEU A 55 -8.45 -11.82 5.97
C LEU A 55 -9.05 -12.75 7.03
N VAL A 56 -8.57 -13.99 7.10
CA VAL A 56 -8.97 -14.92 8.16
C VAL A 56 -8.20 -14.52 9.41
N ILE A 57 -8.89 -13.94 10.39
CA ILE A 57 -8.31 -13.65 11.71
C ILE A 57 -8.07 -14.97 12.44
N ASN A 58 -6.89 -15.56 12.24
CA ASN A 58 -6.36 -16.67 13.00
C ASN A 58 -4.92 -16.32 13.46
N SER A 59 -4.23 -17.23 14.16
CA SER A 59 -2.84 -17.06 14.62
C SER A 59 -1.87 -16.57 13.53
N ASP A 60 -2.18 -16.81 12.25
CA ASP A 60 -1.40 -16.39 11.07
C ASP A 60 -1.96 -15.14 10.36
N LEU A 61 -2.52 -14.19 11.11
CA LEU A 61 -2.91 -12.87 10.59
C LEU A 61 -1.73 -12.19 9.87
N ILE A 62 -0.54 -12.27 10.47
CA ILE A 62 0.70 -11.70 9.92
C ILE A 62 1.04 -12.37 8.58
N GLY A 63 1.00 -13.70 8.50
CA GLY A 63 1.24 -14.42 7.24
C GLY A 63 0.20 -14.13 6.16
N SER A 64 -1.05 -13.87 6.55
CA SER A 64 -2.11 -13.45 5.62
C SER A 64 -1.85 -12.05 5.06
N ILE A 65 -1.37 -11.11 5.88
CA ILE A 65 -0.96 -9.78 5.46
C ILE A 65 0.26 -9.87 4.53
N GLU A 66 1.29 -10.64 4.89
CA GLU A 66 2.48 -10.85 4.07
C GLU A 66 2.13 -11.42 2.70
N LYS A 67 1.21 -12.39 2.64
CA LYS A 67 0.72 -12.93 1.37
C LYS A 67 0.02 -11.88 0.52
N ARG A 68 -0.84 -11.05 1.13
CA ARG A 68 -1.53 -9.99 0.41
C ARG A 68 -0.57 -8.91 -0.10
N ILE A 69 0.47 -8.58 0.67
CA ILE A 69 1.56 -7.69 0.22
C ILE A 69 2.25 -8.28 -1.01
N ALA A 70 2.60 -9.58 -0.98
CA ALA A 70 3.23 -10.24 -2.11
C ALA A 70 2.32 -10.26 -3.37
N ASP A 71 1.02 -10.46 -3.21
CA ASP A 71 0.05 -10.41 -4.31
C ASP A 71 -0.03 -8.98 -4.92
N ILE A 72 -0.03 -7.95 -4.08
CA ILE A 72 -0.01 -6.55 -4.52
C ILE A 72 1.30 -6.22 -5.23
N ASP A 73 2.44 -6.61 -4.67
CA ASP A 73 3.77 -6.39 -5.25
C ASP A 73 3.90 -7.05 -6.61
N LYS A 74 3.34 -8.26 -6.77
CA LYS A 74 3.29 -8.94 -8.06
C LYS A 74 2.49 -8.14 -9.08
N LEU A 75 1.28 -7.69 -8.74
CA LEU A 75 0.43 -6.90 -9.64
C LEU A 75 1.10 -5.58 -10.04
N MET A 76 1.70 -4.87 -9.08
CA MET A 76 2.43 -3.63 -9.36
C MET A 76 3.66 -3.88 -10.23
N SER A 77 4.43 -4.94 -9.95
CA SER A 77 5.63 -5.31 -10.72
C SER A 77 5.28 -5.66 -12.15
N GLU A 78 4.19 -6.38 -12.39
CA GLU A 78 3.70 -6.70 -13.73
C GLU A 78 3.34 -5.43 -14.51
N GLN A 79 2.57 -4.52 -13.90
CA GLN A 79 2.20 -3.25 -14.53
C GLN A 79 3.41 -2.37 -14.81
N LEU A 80 4.32 -2.26 -13.84
CA LEU A 80 5.53 -1.47 -13.99
C LEU A 80 6.42 -2.06 -15.08
N SER A 81 6.53 -3.39 -15.17
CA SER A 81 7.28 -4.06 -16.23
C SER A 81 6.75 -3.68 -17.61
N LEU A 82 5.43 -3.65 -17.80
CA LEU A 82 4.84 -3.22 -19.08
C LEU A 82 5.22 -1.78 -19.44
N ILE A 83 5.23 -0.88 -18.46
CA ILE A 83 5.61 0.53 -18.67
C ILE A 83 7.11 0.64 -19.00
N MET A 84 7.97 -0.05 -18.25
CA MET A 84 9.43 -0.02 -18.45
C MET A 84 9.87 -0.61 -19.80
N HIS A 85 9.13 -1.59 -20.32
CA HIS A 85 9.42 -2.21 -21.61
C HIS A 85 8.78 -1.48 -22.79
N ALA A 86 8.05 -0.38 -22.56
CA ALA A 86 7.51 0.43 -23.65
C ALA A 86 8.65 1.12 -24.41
N THR A 87 8.67 0.97 -25.74
CA THR A 87 9.76 1.50 -26.60
C THR A 87 9.91 3.01 -26.53
N GLU A 88 8.81 3.73 -26.28
CA GLU A 88 8.85 5.19 -26.13
C GLU A 88 9.53 5.59 -24.82
N PHE A 89 9.22 4.89 -23.72
CA PHE A 89 9.85 5.10 -22.42
C PHE A 89 11.34 4.78 -22.46
N GLN A 90 11.72 3.64 -23.05
CA GLN A 90 13.13 3.21 -23.16
C GLN A 90 14.01 4.20 -23.94
N LYS A 91 13.48 4.87 -24.98
CA LYS A 91 14.22 5.90 -25.72
C LYS A 91 14.56 7.09 -24.83
N VAL A 92 13.59 7.53 -24.02
CA VAL A 92 13.79 8.64 -23.09
C VAL A 92 14.72 8.20 -21.97
N GLU A 93 14.45 7.06 -21.34
CA GLU A 93 15.26 6.51 -20.25
C GLU A 93 16.73 6.31 -20.66
N SER A 94 17.00 5.77 -21.86
CA SER A 94 18.37 5.58 -22.36
C SER A 94 19.11 6.90 -22.60
N ALA A 95 18.42 7.95 -23.04
CA ALA A 95 19.01 9.28 -23.17
C ALA A 95 19.34 9.88 -21.80
N TRP A 96 18.45 9.75 -20.82
CA TRP A 96 18.66 10.23 -19.45
C TRP A 96 19.73 9.44 -18.70
N THR A 97 19.74 8.11 -18.77
CA THR A 97 20.81 7.29 -18.18
C THR A 97 22.13 7.50 -18.90
N GLY A 98 22.12 7.80 -20.20
CA GLY A 98 23.30 8.25 -20.94
C GLY A 98 23.88 9.54 -20.37
N LEU A 99 23.06 10.58 -20.20
CA LEU A 99 23.48 11.85 -19.59
C LEU A 99 23.96 11.67 -18.15
N TYR A 100 23.21 10.93 -17.32
CA TYR A 100 23.60 10.60 -15.95
C TYR A 100 24.96 9.88 -15.91
N LYS A 101 25.22 8.94 -16.82
CA LYS A 101 26.53 8.28 -16.93
C LYS A 101 27.64 9.25 -17.28
N LEU A 102 27.40 10.24 -18.14
CA LEU A 102 28.39 11.27 -18.49
C LEU A 102 28.70 12.18 -17.30
N ASP A 103 27.66 12.65 -16.60
CA ASP A 103 27.81 13.48 -15.41
C ASP A 103 28.50 12.71 -14.28
N CYS A 104 28.06 11.48 -14.02
CA CYS A 104 28.74 10.60 -13.06
C CYS A 104 30.18 10.38 -13.46
N HIS A 105 30.49 10.06 -14.73
CA HIS A 105 31.85 9.87 -15.21
C HIS A 105 32.73 11.12 -15.00
N TYR A 106 32.17 12.31 -15.17
CA TYR A 106 32.87 13.55 -14.88
C TYR A 106 33.12 13.75 -13.37
N ILE A 107 32.16 13.37 -12.53
CA ILE A 107 32.26 13.49 -11.06
C ILE A 107 33.24 12.45 -10.46
N ILE A 108 33.26 11.20 -10.93
CA ILE A 108 34.22 10.18 -10.44
C ILE A 108 35.68 10.46 -10.82
N ASN A 109 35.95 11.32 -11.81
CA ASN A 109 37.32 11.80 -12.09
C ASN A 109 37.79 12.90 -11.13
N ASN A 110 36.89 13.48 -10.31
CA ASN A 110 37.26 14.49 -9.30
C ASN A 110 37.01 14.03 -7.85
N PHE A 111 36.01 13.18 -7.58
CA PHE A 111 35.80 12.55 -6.27
C PHE A 111 35.21 11.14 -6.44
N CYS A 112 36.02 10.13 -6.13
CA CYS A 112 35.63 8.73 -6.12
C CYS A 112 34.76 8.43 -4.89
N PHE A 113 33.42 8.35 -5.04
CA PHE A 113 32.53 7.84 -3.97
C PHE A 113 31.21 7.19 -4.45
N CYS A 114 31.02 6.90 -5.74
CA CYS A 114 29.72 6.43 -6.26
C CYS A 114 29.70 4.94 -6.70
N CYS A 115 30.44 4.07 -6.00
CA CYS A 115 30.32 2.62 -6.21
C CYS A 115 30.62 1.84 -4.93
N LYS A 116 29.94 2.18 -3.84
CA LYS A 116 29.67 1.28 -2.71
C LYS A 116 28.27 1.56 -2.18
#